data_AF-A0A1T4K653-F1
#
_entry.id   AF-A0A1T4K653-F1
#
_cell.length_a   1.000
_cell.length_b   1.000
_cell.length_c   1.000
_cell.angle_alpha   90.00
_cell.angle_beta   90.00
_cell.angle_gamma   90.00
#
_symmetry.space_group_name_H-M   'P 1'
#
loop_
_entity.id
_entity.type
_entity.pdbx_description
1 polymer ?
#
loop_
_entity_poly.entity_id
_entity_poly.type
_entity_poly.pdbx_seq_one_letter_code
_entity_poly.pdbx_strand_id
1 'polypeptide(L)'
;MFEIEGKIYEIKYNMKTIEKIENITRDSVLSRLSKNNGLLSISDLKIFIGNALFNEDGHRVSPKQGMEITEKLIEVNGYIEVTKMVAEALQRDCPFLFQGV
;
A
#
# COMPACT_ATOMS: atom_id res chain seq x y z
N MET A 1 3.42 11.76 0.47
CA MET A 1 2.31 12.13 -0.45
C MET A 1 2.82 12.02 -1.87
N PHE A 2 1.93 11.79 -2.83
CA PHE A 2 2.25 11.73 -4.26
C PHE A 2 1.09 12.27 -5.09
N GLU A 3 1.36 12.68 -6.32
CA GLU A 3 0.36 13.27 -7.22
C GLU A 3 0.03 12.30 -8.36
N ILE A 4 -1.26 12.10 -8.63
CA ILE A 4 -1.76 11.39 -9.81
C ILE A 4 -2.90 12.20 -10.41
N GLU A 5 -2.78 12.55 -11.69
CA GLU A 5 -3.80 13.30 -12.45
C GLU A 5 -4.23 14.62 -11.77
N GLY A 6 -3.27 15.37 -11.23
CA GLY A 6 -3.54 16.65 -10.57
C GLY A 6 -4.14 16.53 -9.17
N LYS A 7 -4.22 15.32 -8.60
CA LYS A 7 -4.75 15.07 -7.26
C LYS A 7 -3.67 14.50 -6.34
N ILE A 8 -3.63 15.01 -5.12
CA ILE A 8 -2.65 14.57 -4.11
C ILE A 8 -3.25 13.43 -3.28
N TYR A 9 -2.42 12.41 -3.08
CA TYR A 9 -2.76 11.23 -2.30
C TYR A 9 -1.69 10.89 -1.27
N GLU A 10 -2.11 10.18 -0.23
CA GLU A 10 -1.25 9.66 0.82
C GLU A 10 -1.60 8.20 1.14
N ILE A 11 -0.58 7.38 1.37
CA ILE A 11 -0.73 6.01 1.86
C ILE A 11 -0.67 6.05 3.39
N LYS A 12 -1.73 5.61 4.07
CA LYS A 12 -1.76 5.47 5.54
C LYS A 12 -2.21 4.08 5.96
N TYR A 13 -1.39 3.42 6.78
CA TYR A 13 -1.74 2.16 7.41
C TYR A 13 -2.17 2.34 8.88
N ASN A 14 -2.98 1.41 9.35
CA ASN A 14 -3.28 1.19 10.76
C ASN A 14 -3.68 -0.27 10.93
N MET A 15 -3.83 -0.73 12.17
CA MET A 15 -4.14 -2.14 12.47
C MET A 15 -5.35 -2.67 11.69
N LYS A 16 -6.44 -1.89 11.60
CA LYS A 16 -7.65 -2.30 10.87
C LYS A 16 -7.42 -2.43 9.37
N THR A 17 -6.57 -1.57 8.79
CA THR A 17 -6.19 -1.67 7.38
C THR A 17 -5.32 -2.90 7.13
N ILE A 18 -4.38 -3.21 8.04
CA ILE A 18 -3.57 -4.43 7.99
C ILE A 18 -4.46 -5.66 8.06
N GLU A 19 -5.32 -5.78 9.07
CA GLU A 19 -6.28 -6.90 9.20
C GLU A 19 -7.13 -7.07 7.94
N LYS A 20 -7.60 -5.97 7.34
CA LYS A 20 -8.38 -6.01 6.11
C LYS A 20 -7.56 -6.57 4.94
N ILE A 21 -6.31 -6.13 4.78
CA ILE A 21 -5.41 -6.62 3.73
C ILE A 21 -5.17 -8.11 3.92
N GLU A 22 -4.83 -8.55 5.13
CA GLU A 22 -4.57 -9.97 5.44
C GLU A 22 -5.80 -10.85 5.20
N ASN A 23 -7.00 -10.36 5.49
CA ASN A 23 -8.25 -11.05 5.18
C ASN A 23 -8.46 -11.23 3.67
N ILE A 24 -8.05 -10.26 2.85
CA ILE A 24 -8.16 -10.32 1.38
C ILE A 24 -7.08 -11.24 0.81
N THR A 25 -5.84 -11.10 1.26
CA THR A 25 -4.68 -11.86 0.75
C THR A 25 -4.60 -13.28 1.30
N ARG A 26 -5.38 -13.58 2.36
CA ARG A 26 -5.36 -14.83 3.12
C ARG A 26 -3.97 -15.19 3.64
N ASP A 27 -3.18 -14.17 3.98
CA ASP A 27 -1.78 -14.29 4.37
C ASP A 27 -1.36 -13.05 5.17
N SER A 28 -0.34 -13.19 6.03
CA SER A 28 0.14 -12.04 6.80
C SER A 28 0.89 -11.04 5.92
N VAL A 29 0.86 -9.76 6.29
CA VAL A 29 1.58 -8.71 5.56
C VAL A 29 3.08 -8.99 5.50
N LEU A 30 3.68 -9.46 6.60
CA LEU A 30 5.10 -9.81 6.65
C LEU A 30 5.43 -11.04 5.79
N SER A 31 4.58 -12.06 5.80
CA SER A 31 4.73 -13.22 4.92
C SER A 31 4.75 -12.78 3.46
N ARG A 32 3.84 -11.90 3.06
CA ARG A 32 3.79 -11.32 1.71
C ARG A 32 5.03 -10.51 1.33
N LEU A 33 5.57 -9.71 2.26
CA LEU A 33 6.82 -8.98 2.02
C LEU A 33 8.05 -9.89 1.96
N SER A 34 8.08 -10.96 2.77
CA SER A 34 9.20 -11.90 2.77
C SER A 34 9.25 -12.77 1.52
N LYS A 35 8.08 -13.09 0.96
CA LYS A 35 7.94 -13.82 -0.31
C LYS A 35 8.46 -12.94 -1.44
N ASN A 36 9.37 -13.47 -2.26
CA ASN A 36 10.03 -12.78 -3.37
C ASN A 36 11.04 -11.68 -2.97
N ASN A 37 11.79 -11.85 -1.88
CA ASN A 37 12.87 -10.92 -1.49
C ASN A 37 12.41 -9.46 -1.31
N GLY A 38 11.22 -9.23 -0.73
CA GLY A 38 10.69 -7.87 -0.55
C GLY A 38 9.80 -7.37 -1.68
N LEU A 39 9.61 -8.16 -2.76
CA LEU A 39 8.84 -7.76 -3.92
C LEU A 39 7.37 -8.22 -3.84
N LEU A 40 6.45 -7.25 -3.78
CA LEU A 40 5.01 -7.48 -3.80
C LEU A 40 4.52 -7.72 -5.24
N SER A 41 3.61 -8.66 -5.47
CA SER A 41 3.01 -8.78 -6.81
C SER A 41 2.22 -7.51 -7.19
N ILE A 42 1.95 -7.28 -8.47
CA ILE A 42 1.10 -6.15 -8.91
C ILE A 42 -0.27 -6.19 -8.21
N SER A 43 -0.83 -7.40 -8.06
CA SER A 43 -2.08 -7.60 -7.33
C SER A 43 -1.96 -7.22 -5.85
N ASP A 44 -0.85 -7.59 -5.20
CA ASP A 44 -0.59 -7.18 -3.82
C ASP A 44 -0.44 -5.66 -3.71
N LEU A 45 0.29 -4.99 -4.61
CA LEU A 45 0.40 -3.53 -4.62
C LEU A 45 -0.97 -2.85 -4.72
N LYS A 46 -1.82 -3.31 -5.66
CA LYS A 46 -3.19 -2.80 -5.80
C LYS A 46 -4.01 -3.01 -4.52
N ILE A 47 -3.90 -4.16 -3.86
CA ILE A 47 -4.59 -4.43 -2.59
C ILE A 47 -4.06 -3.54 -1.46
N PHE A 48 -2.74 -3.44 -1.32
CA PHE A 48 -2.06 -2.74 -0.23
C PHE A 48 -2.29 -1.24 -0.30
N ILE A 49 -2.10 -0.64 -1.47
CA ILE A 49 -2.29 0.81 -1.66
C ILE A 49 -3.78 1.11 -1.75
N GLY A 50 -4.54 0.34 -2.53
CA GLY A 50 -5.96 0.60 -2.73
C GLY A 50 -6.78 0.59 -1.45
N ASN A 51 -6.40 -0.23 -0.47
CA ASN A 51 -7.05 -0.20 0.85
C ASN A 51 -6.48 0.86 1.80
N ALA A 52 -5.34 1.49 1.53
CA ALA A 52 -4.66 2.43 2.43
C ALA A 52 -4.60 3.87 1.90
N LEU A 53 -5.31 4.17 0.82
CA LEU A 53 -5.21 5.46 0.13
C LEU A 53 -6.14 6.51 0.74
N PHE A 54 -5.61 7.71 0.94
CA PHE A 54 -6.32 8.92 1.38
C PHE A 54 -6.10 10.06 0.40
N ASN A 55 -7.10 10.91 0.20
CA ASN A 55 -6.99 12.12 -0.61
C ASN A 55 -6.43 13.31 0.20
N GLU A 56 -6.23 14.44 -0.47
CA GLU A 56 -5.73 15.68 0.15
C GLU A 56 -6.59 16.23 1.29
N ASP A 57 -7.91 15.97 1.27
CA ASP A 57 -8.83 16.34 2.35
C ASP A 57 -8.73 15.42 3.58
N GLY A 58 -7.90 14.37 3.52
CA GLY A 58 -7.78 13.35 4.57
C GLY A 58 -8.91 12.31 4.58
N HIS A 59 -9.71 12.24 3.51
CA HIS A 59 -10.74 11.22 3.34
C HIS A 59 -10.18 9.95 2.71
N ARG A 60 -10.62 8.79 3.20
CA ARG A 60 -10.22 7.49 2.63
C ARG A 60 -10.85 7.30 1.26
N VAL A 61 -10.03 6.94 0.28
CA VAL A 61 -10.48 6.59 -1.07
C VAL A 61 -11.13 5.20 -1.04
N SER A 62 -12.16 4.99 -1.87
CA SER A 62 -12.78 3.66 -1.98
C SER A 62 -11.75 2.62 -2.49
N PRO A 63 -11.79 1.36 -2.03
CA PRO A 63 -10.79 0.37 -2.43
C PRO A 63 -10.68 0.17 -3.94
N LYS A 64 -11.81 0.16 -4.65
CA LYS A 64 -11.85 0.01 -6.11
C LYS A 64 -11.11 1.17 -6.80
N GLN A 65 -11.45 2.40 -6.45
CA GLN A 65 -10.80 3.58 -7.01
C GLN A 65 -9.31 3.63 -6.61
N GLY A 66 -8.98 3.23 -5.38
CA GLY A 66 -7.60 3.15 -4.93
C GLY A 66 -6.77 2.15 -5.74
N MET A 67 -7.34 1.01 -6.14
CA MET A 67 -6.69 0.05 -7.04
C MET A 67 -6.43 0.63 -8.43
N GLU A 68 -7.38 1.39 -8.99
CA GLU A 68 -7.23 2.08 -10.27
C GLU A 68 -6.14 3.17 -10.20
N ILE A 69 -6.09 3.94 -9.10
CA ILE A 69 -5.02 4.92 -8.87
C ILE A 69 -3.67 4.23 -8.71
N THR A 70 -3.63 3.07 -8.05
CA THR A 70 -2.39 2.29 -7.88
C THR A 70 -1.83 1.82 -9.22
N GLU A 71 -2.70 1.41 -10.15
CA GLU A 71 -2.30 1.03 -11.50
C GLU A 71 -1.62 2.19 -12.23
N LYS A 72 -2.23 3.37 -12.23
CA LYS A 72 -1.63 4.58 -12.80
C LYS A 72 -0.31 4.95 -12.11
N LEU A 73 -0.25 4.82 -10.79
CA LEU A 73 0.96 5.08 -10.02
C LEU A 73 2.10 4.14 -10.43
N ILE A 74 1.82 2.85 -10.66
CA ILE A 74 2.81 1.88 -11.16
C ILE A 74 3.27 2.25 -12.57
N GLU A 75 2.36 2.67 -13.46
CA GLU A 75 2.70 3.09 -14.82
C GLU A 75 3.58 4.34 -14.85
N VAL A 76 3.34 5.31 -13.97
CA VAL A 76 4.06 6.59 -13.92
C VAL A 76 5.39 6.47 -13.18
N ASN A 77 5.41 5.84 -12.01
CA ASN A 77 6.58 5.82 -11.12
C ASN A 77 7.42 4.55 -11.26
N GLY A 78 6.86 3.51 -11.89
CA GLY A 78 7.50 2.21 -12.01
C GLY A 78 7.28 1.32 -10.78
N TYR A 79 7.20 0.03 -11.04
CA TYR A 79 6.90 -1.02 -10.06
C TYR A 79 7.80 -1.00 -8.80
N ILE A 80 9.11 -0.83 -8.99
CA ILE A 80 10.07 -0.84 -7.87
C ILE A 80 9.84 0.33 -6.93
N GLU A 81 9.60 1.52 -7.47
CA GLU A 81 9.36 2.71 -6.65
C GLU A 81 8.07 2.56 -5.86
N VAL A 82 7.00 2.07 -6.49
CA VAL A 82 5.71 1.84 -5.80
C VAL A 82 5.84 0.78 -4.70
N THR A 83 6.64 -0.26 -4.92
CA THR A 83 6.93 -1.27 -3.88
C THR A 83 7.66 -0.64 -2.69
N LYS A 84 8.64 0.23 -2.95
CA LYS A 84 9.36 0.99 -1.92
C LYS A 84 8.42 1.89 -1.12
N MET A 85 7.50 2.60 -1.79
CA MET A 85 6.51 3.45 -1.14
C MET A 85 5.62 2.67 -0.15
N VAL A 86 5.21 1.45 -0.50
CA VAL A 86 4.46 0.57 0.41
C VAL A 86 5.30 0.19 1.63
N ALA A 87 6.54 -0.24 1.42
CA ALA A 87 7.43 -0.63 2.51
C ALA A 87 7.71 0.53 3.47
N GLU A 88 7.99 1.72 2.94
CA GLU A 88 8.22 2.93 3.74
C GLU A 88 6.98 3.34 4.54
N ALA A 89 5.79 3.29 3.92
CA ALA A 89 4.55 3.60 4.61
C ALA A 89 4.23 2.58 5.72
N LEU A 90 4.47 1.28 5.48
CA LEU A 90 4.31 0.25 6.52
C LEU A 90 5.27 0.46 7.69
N GLN A 91 6.54 0.75 7.43
CA GLN A 91 7.52 1.02 8.50
C GLN A 91 7.15 2.25 9.31
N ARG A 92 6.68 3.32 8.66
CA ARG A 92 6.26 4.57 9.31
C ARG A 92 5.01 4.38 10.18
N ASP A 93 3.99 3.72 9.63
CA ASP A 93 2.66 3.70 10.25
C ASP A 93 2.42 2.46 11.12
N CYS A 94 3.10 1.36 10.82
CA CYS A 94 2.99 0.08 11.51
C CYS A 94 4.37 -0.46 11.94
N PRO A 95 5.19 0.32 12.68
CA PRO A 95 6.54 -0.08 13.06
C PRO A 95 6.57 -1.37 13.89
N PHE A 96 5.49 -1.70 14.60
CA PHE A 96 5.34 -2.94 15.38
C PHE A 96 5.47 -4.21 14.53
N LEU A 97 5.17 -4.16 13.22
CA LEU A 97 5.39 -5.29 12.32
C LEU A 97 6.87 -5.61 12.12
N PHE A 98 7.77 -4.67 12.41
CA PHE A 98 9.20 -4.78 12.18
C PHE A 98 10.01 -4.82 13.48
N GLN A 99 9.34 -4.84 14.63
CA GLN A 99 10.00 -4.95 15.93
C GLN A 99 10.37 -6.41 16.22
N GLY A 100 11.64 -6.67 16.56
CA GLY A 100 12.12 -8.01 16.91
C GLY A 100 12.68 -8.84 15.75
N VAL A 101 12.89 -8.20 14.58
CA VAL A 101 13.66 -8.75 13.46
C VAL A 101 15.13 -8.35 13.57
#